data_AF-A0A9W5UMA8-F1
#
_entry.id   AF-A0A9W5UMA8-F1
#
_cell.length_a   1.000
_cell.length_b   1.000
_cell.length_c   1.000
_cell.angle_alpha   90.00
_cell.angle_beta   90.00
_cell.angle_gamma   90.00
#
_symmetry.space_group_name_H-M   'P 1'
#
loop_
_entity.id
_entity.type
_entity.pdbx_description
1 polymer ?
#
loop_
_entity_poly.entity_id
_entity_poly.type
_entity_poly.pdbx_seq_one_letter_code
_entity_poly.pdbx_strand_id
1 'polypeptide(L)'
;MSLINPVYREQILDGIRADGVEVHEVVLTLPEEQLRVRIDADQLDVAARQWRHDHVARALTTFADVTGAHLVDASQPPDQVADAVAMSIRSAPSH
;
A
#
# COMPACT_ATOMS: atom_id res chain seq x y z
N MET A 1 -7.27 -12.96 10.43
CA MET A 1 -7.23 -12.40 9.07
C MET A 1 -5.76 -12.17 8.69
N SER A 2 -5.34 -12.56 7.48
CA SER A 2 -4.04 -12.14 6.93
C SER A 2 -4.18 -10.77 6.28
N LEU A 3 -3.16 -9.92 6.39
CA LEU A 3 -3.18 -8.57 5.83
C LEU A 3 -3.13 -8.58 4.30
N ILE A 4 -2.38 -9.52 3.73
CA ILE A 4 -2.41 -9.91 2.31
C ILE A 4 -2.36 -11.44 2.22
N ASN A 5 -3.11 -12.02 1.28
CA ASN A 5 -2.90 -13.39 0.81
C ASN A 5 -2.22 -13.30 -0.57
N PRO A 6 -0.95 -13.73 -0.72
CA PRO A 6 -0.20 -13.59 -1.97
C PRO A 6 -0.89 -14.25 -3.17
N VAL A 7 -1.42 -15.46 -2.99
CA VAL A 7 -2.14 -16.20 -4.03
C VAL A 7 -3.39 -15.46 -4.47
N TYR A 8 -4.11 -14.89 -3.51
CA TYR A 8 -5.32 -14.11 -3.82
C TYR A 8 -4.99 -12.78 -4.51
N ARG A 9 -3.89 -12.13 -4.12
CA ARG A 9 -3.38 -10.94 -4.81
C ARG A 9 -3.06 -11.24 -6.27
N GLU A 10 -2.31 -12.30 -6.54
CA GLU A 10 -1.97 -12.72 -7.92
C GLU A 10 -3.24 -12.98 -8.75
N GLN A 11 -4.22 -13.71 -8.21
CA GLN A 11 -5.49 -13.96 -8.88
C GLN A 11 -6.25 -12.68 -9.26
N ILE A 12 -6.28 -11.69 -8.37
CA ILE A 12 -6.91 -10.39 -8.67
C ILE A 12 -6.19 -9.69 -9.82
N LEU A 13 -4.86 -9.63 -9.74
CA LEU A 13 -4.06 -8.90 -10.73
C LEU A 13 -4.11 -9.56 -12.10
N ASP A 14 -4.04 -10.89 -12.16
CA ASP A 14 -4.12 -11.64 -13.39
C ASP A 14 -5.50 -11.52 -14.03
N GLY A 15 -6.57 -11.49 -13.23
CA GLY A 15 -7.92 -11.22 -13.71
C GLY A 15 -8.03 -9.85 -14.38
N ILE A 16 -7.48 -8.80 -13.78
CA ILE A 16 -7.51 -7.44 -14.35
C ILE A 16 -6.66 -7.37 -15.63
N ARG A 17 -5.46 -7.97 -15.63
CA ARG A 17 -4.59 -8.02 -16.81
C ARG A 17 -5.19 -8.80 -17.97
N ALA A 18 -5.97 -9.85 -17.68
CA ALA A 18 -6.65 -10.65 -18.71
C ALA A 18 -7.69 -9.83 -19.50
N ASP A 19 -8.24 -8.78 -18.91
CA ASP A 19 -9.13 -7.83 -19.58
C ASP A 19 -8.37 -6.74 -20.38
N GLY A 20 -7.05 -6.87 -20.53
CA GLY A 20 -6.20 -5.94 -21.28
C GLY A 20 -5.91 -4.63 -20.54
N VAL A 21 -6.18 -4.57 -19.24
CA VAL A 21 -5.92 -3.39 -18.41
C VAL A 21 -4.50 -3.43 -17.89
N GLU A 22 -3.74 -2.36 -18.13
CA GLU A 22 -2.42 -2.18 -17.53
C GLU A 22 -2.56 -1.92 -16.03
N VAL A 23 -1.83 -2.69 -15.22
CA VAL A 23 -1.88 -2.60 -13.75
C VAL A 23 -0.50 -2.20 -13.23
N HIS A 24 -0.44 -1.02 -12.60
CA HIS A 24 0.72 -0.58 -11.83
C HIS A 24 0.47 -0.78 -10.35
N GLU A 25 1.31 -1.57 -9.73
CA GLU A 25 1.19 -1.89 -8.32
C GLU A 25 2.05 -0.93 -7.49
N VAL A 26 1.46 -0.35 -6.45
CA VAL A 26 2.13 0.61 -5.57
C VAL A 26 1.89 0.24 -4.12
N VAL A 27 2.95 0.26 -3.32
CA VAL A 27 2.89 0.13 -1.86
C VAL A 27 3.32 1.45 -1.25
N LEU A 28 2.42 2.03 -0.45
CA LEU A 28 2.72 3.22 0.33
C LEU A 28 3.50 2.83 1.59
N THR A 29 4.72 3.36 1.71
CA THR A 29 5.64 3.09 2.81
C THR A 29 5.73 4.29 3.73
N LEU A 30 5.94 4.04 5.02
CA LEU A 30 5.84 5.06 6.07
C LEU A 30 6.56 4.54 7.32
N PRO A 31 7.29 5.37 8.06
CA PRO A 31 7.85 4.96 9.35
C PRO A 31 6.76 4.52 10.33
N GLU A 32 7.03 3.47 11.12
CA GLU A 32 6.07 2.89 12.07
C GLU A 32 5.44 3.95 13.00
N GLU A 33 6.27 4.83 13.55
CA GLU A 33 5.82 5.90 14.44
C GLU A 33 4.79 6.81 13.77
N GLN A 34 5.04 7.21 12.53
CA GLN A 34 4.12 8.06 11.78
C GLN A 34 2.83 7.32 11.43
N LEU A 35 2.89 6.00 11.16
CA LEU A 35 1.70 5.18 10.94
C LEU A 35 0.81 5.15 12.19
N ARG A 36 1.42 4.96 13.37
CA ARG A 36 0.70 4.98 14.65
C ARG A 36 0.03 6.33 14.89
N VAL A 37 0.75 7.43 14.67
CA VAL A 37 0.20 8.80 14.79
C VAL A 37 -0.99 9.02 13.84
N ARG A 38 -0.92 8.52 12.59
CA ARG A 38 -2.05 8.62 11.65
C ARG A 38 -3.25 7.78 12.07
N ILE A 39 -3.02 6.59 12.63
CA ILE A 39 -4.08 5.73 13.19
C ILE A 39 -4.77 6.42 14.39
N ASP A 40 -4.01 7.09 15.25
CA ASP A 40 -4.54 7.84 16.39
C ASP A 40 -5.37 9.05 15.95
N ALA A 41 -4.89 9.79 14.94
CA ALA A 41 -5.56 10.97 14.41
C ALA A 41 -6.85 10.65 13.62
N ASP A 42 -6.96 9.44 13.08
CA ASP A 42 -8.12 9.02 12.30
C ASP A 42 -9.40 8.96 13.15
N GLN A 43 -10.41 9.72 12.73
CA GLN A 43 -11.72 9.82 13.37
C GLN A 43 -12.81 9.01 12.65
N LEU A 44 -12.52 8.44 11.47
CA LEU A 44 -13.52 7.74 10.67
C LEU A 44 -13.80 6.33 11.22
N ASP A 45 -12.77 5.61 11.65
CA ASP A 45 -12.89 4.24 12.17
C ASP A 45 -12.24 4.09 13.55
N VAL A 46 -12.85 4.77 14.53
CA VAL A 46 -12.39 4.73 15.93
C VAL A 46 -12.46 3.30 16.50
N ALA A 47 -13.44 2.50 16.07
CA ALA A 47 -13.62 1.13 16.55
C ALA A 47 -12.48 0.20 16.12
N ALA A 48 -11.91 0.39 14.93
CA ALA A 48 -10.78 -0.41 14.46
C ALA A 48 -9.41 0.08 14.95
N ARG A 49 -9.31 1.19 15.70
CA ARG A 49 -8.03 1.79 16.10
C ARG A 49 -7.11 0.80 16.81
N GLN A 50 -7.62 0.12 17.85
CA GLN A 50 -6.83 -0.85 18.61
C GLN A 50 -6.33 -1.99 17.73
N TRP A 51 -7.23 -2.55 16.90
CA TRP A 51 -6.86 -3.60 15.96
C TRP A 51 -5.75 -3.15 15.00
N ARG A 52 -5.81 -1.91 14.49
CA ARG A 52 -4.78 -1.35 13.61
C ARG A 52 -3.44 -1.27 14.34
N HIS A 53 -3.39 -0.77 15.58
CA HIS A 53 -2.15 -0.75 16.37
C HIS A 53 -1.55 -2.13 16.61
N ASP A 54 -2.40 -3.12 16.92
CA ASP A 54 -1.97 -4.49 17.17
C ASP A 54 -1.35 -5.15 15.92
N HIS A 55 -1.66 -4.62 14.72
CA HIS A 55 -1.23 -5.17 13.44
C HIS A 55 -0.16 -4.36 12.72
N VAL A 56 0.28 -3.19 13.24
CA VAL A 56 1.23 -2.29 12.56
C VAL A 56 2.52 -3.01 12.15
N ALA A 57 3.20 -3.66 13.09
CA ALA A 57 4.48 -4.33 12.80
C ALA A 57 4.31 -5.41 11.73
N ARG A 58 3.27 -6.23 11.85
CA ARG A 58 2.93 -7.27 10.87
C ARG A 58 2.63 -6.67 9.50
N ALA A 59 1.92 -5.54 9.45
CA ALA A 59 1.60 -4.85 8.20
C ALA A 59 2.88 -4.38 7.50
N LEU A 60 3.73 -3.65 8.20
CA LEU A 60 4.97 -3.11 7.62
C LEU A 60 5.87 -4.23 7.07
N THR A 61 6.03 -5.35 7.79
CA THR A 61 6.75 -6.51 7.27
C THR A 61 6.06 -7.11 6.05
N THR A 62 4.75 -7.36 6.12
CA THR A 62 4.00 -7.98 5.02
C THR A 62 4.09 -7.15 3.73
N PHE A 63 3.99 -5.83 3.83
CA PHE A 63 4.03 -4.94 2.67
C PHE A 63 5.44 -4.68 2.14
N ALA A 64 6.48 -4.75 2.98
CA ALA A 64 7.87 -4.67 2.55
C ALA A 64 8.29 -5.89 1.69
N ASP A 65 7.67 -7.04 1.93
CA ASP A 65 7.94 -8.28 1.20
C ASP A 65 7.14 -8.40 -0.12
N VAL A 66 6.31 -7.41 -0.46
CA VAL A 66 5.52 -7.43 -1.69
C VAL A 66 6.43 -7.18 -2.90
N THR A 67 6.60 -8.22 -3.72
CA THR A 67 7.35 -8.13 -4.97
C THR A 67 6.48 -7.60 -6.13
N GLY A 68 7.12 -6.93 -7.08
CA GLY A 68 6.47 -6.40 -8.29
C GLY A 68 5.72 -5.08 -8.10
N ALA A 69 5.69 -4.53 -6.88
CA ALA A 69 5.12 -3.22 -6.60
C ALA A 69 6.19 -2.14 -6.46
N HIS A 70 5.86 -0.92 -6.87
CA HIS A 70 6.67 0.26 -6.60
C HIS A 70 6.45 0.74 -5.17
N LEU A 71 7.53 0.93 -4.43
CA LEU A 71 7.47 1.51 -3.10
C LEU A 71 7.46 3.03 -3.22
N VAL A 72 6.45 3.68 -2.64
CA VAL A 72 6.33 5.14 -2.59
C VAL A 72 6.35 5.60 -1.13
N ASP A 73 7.19 6.59 -0.81
CA ASP A 73 7.21 7.18 0.52
C ASP A 73 5.96 8.05 0.74
N ALA A 74 5.16 7.65 1.73
CA ALA A 74 3.93 8.32 2.12
C ALA A 74 4.10 9.19 3.37
N SER A 75 5.33 9.52 3.78
CA SER A 75 5.63 10.49 4.84
C SER A 75 5.19 11.91 4.50
N GLN A 76 5.09 12.22 3.20
CA GLN A 76 4.66 13.51 2.68
C GLN A 76 3.13 13.72 2.77
N PRO A 77 2.66 14.97 2.60
CA PRO A 77 1.23 15.28 2.41
C PRO A 77 0.59 14.51 1.24
N PRO A 78 -0.74 14.22 1.29
CA PRO A 78 -1.40 13.36 0.30
C PRO A 78 -1.27 13.79 -1.17
N ASP A 79 -1.26 15.10 -1.42
CA ASP A 79 -1.04 15.68 -2.74
C ASP A 79 0.35 15.33 -3.30
N GLN A 80 1.39 15.44 -2.48
CA GLN A 80 2.75 15.09 -2.87
C GLN A 80 2.94 13.58 -3.05
N VAL A 81 2.23 12.76 -2.25
CA VAL A 81 2.22 11.31 -2.44
C VAL A 81 1.57 10.95 -3.77
N ALA A 82 0.45 11.60 -4.12
CA ALA A 82 -0.21 11.37 -5.40
C ALA A 82 0.71 11.71 -6.59
N ASP A 83 1.46 12.81 -6.51
CA ASP A 83 2.46 13.17 -7.52
C ASP A 83 3.57 12.12 -7.62
N ALA A 84 4.08 11.62 -6.48
CA ALA A 84 5.09 10.58 -6.45
C ALA A 84 4.60 9.26 -7.08
N VAL A 85 3.34 8.88 -6.83
CA VAL A 85 2.69 7.74 -7.49
C VAL A 85 2.64 7.96 -9.00
N ALA A 86 2.15 9.13 -9.44
CA ALA A 86 2.07 9.45 -10.88
C ALA A 86 3.44 9.41 -11.57
N MET A 87 4.49 9.86 -10.90
CA MET A 87 5.87 9.79 -11.41
C MET A 87 6.40 8.35 -11.49
N SER A 88 6.10 7.51 -10.50
CA SER A 88 6.51 6.09 -10.52
C SER A 88 5.91 5.33 -11.72
N ILE A 89 4.65 5.63 -12.06
CA ILE A 89 3.94 5.01 -13.18
C ILE A 89 4.58 5.43 -14.52
N ARG A 90 4.91 6.71 -14.69
CA ARG A 90 5.53 7.24 -15.92
C ARG A 90 6.96 6.75 -16.14
N SER A 91 7.64 6.32 -15.07
CA SER A 91 9.03 5.89 -15.11
C SER A 91 9.18 4.37 -15.28
N ALA A 92 8.07 3.61 -15.18
CA ALA A 92 8.08 2.18 -15.41
C ALA A 92 8.17 1.91 -16.93
N PRO A 93 9.12 1.07 -17.39
CA PRO A 93 9.21 0.74 -18.81
C PRO A 93 7.95 -0.02 -19.25
N SER A 94 7.30 0.48 -20.31
CA SER A 94 6.20 -0.22 -20.99
C SER A 94 6.71 -1.57 -21.47
N HIS A 95 6.14 -2.67 -20.96
CA HIS A 95 6.61 -4.03 -21.25
C HIS A 95 5.69 -4.77 -22.21
#